data_AF-A0A2E0GRY8-F1
#
_entry.id   AF-A0A2E0GRY8-F1
#
_cell.length_a   1.000
_cell.length_b   1.000
_cell.length_c   1.000
_cell.angle_alpha   90.00
_cell.angle_beta   90.00
_cell.angle_gamma   90.00
#
_symmetry.space_group_name_H-M   'P 1'
#
loop_
_entity.id
_entity.type
_entity.pdbx_description
1 polymer ?
#
loop_
_entity_poly.entity_id
_entity_poly.type
_entity_poly.pdbx_seq_one_letter_code
_entity_poly.pdbx_strand_id
1 'polypeptide(L)'
;MQYLSMISGVIVGIIIFQTIYVTRTVFHNLDEENTKIFLRAIFPKFFLLLNFLGFAFLLVGGYVNPGINKIFFMGCSNTALPAIAYFLIPITNRAKDKGNESTFKSMHFISVLLTLILLLSNSMILLII
;
A
#
# COMPACT_ATOMS: atom_id res chain seq x y z
N MET A 1 -7.36 21.26 4.55
CA MET A 1 -6.27 20.78 3.67
C MET A 1 -5.08 20.24 4.45
N GLN A 2 -4.58 20.95 5.47
CA GLN A 2 -3.45 20.48 6.31
C GLN A 2 -3.59 19.04 6.86
N TYR A 3 -4.77 18.66 7.35
CA TYR A 3 -5.02 17.29 7.84
C TYR A 3 -4.88 16.22 6.75
N LEU A 4 -5.30 16.51 5.53
CA LEU A 4 -5.19 15.59 4.39
C LEU A 4 -3.73 15.43 3.97
N SER A 5 -2.98 16.53 3.89
CA SER A 5 -1.54 16.51 3.63
C SER A 5 -0.78 15.72 4.69
N MET A 6 -1.16 15.82 5.97
CA MET A 6 -0.55 15.03 7.04
C MET A 6 -0.76 13.53 6.84
N ILE A 7 -2.00 13.11 6.54
CA ILE A 7 -2.31 11.69 6.28
C ILE A 7 -1.56 11.20 5.03
N SER A 8 -1.52 11.98 3.95
CA SER A 8 -0.75 11.66 2.75
C SER A 8 0.74 11.52 3.03
N GLY A 9 1.31 12.40 3.87
CA GLY A 9 2.70 12.31 4.32
C GLY A 9 3.01 11.02 5.07
N VAL A 10 2.10 10.60 5.96
CA VAL A 10 2.22 9.33 6.68
C VAL A 10 2.14 8.13 5.73
N ILE A 11 1.20 8.14 4.77
CA ILE A 11 1.09 7.08 3.74
C ILE A 11 2.40 6.97 2.94
N VAL A 12 2.91 8.10 2.43
CA VAL A 12 4.17 8.15 1.68
C VAL A 12 5.34 7.62 2.52
N GLY A 13 5.46 8.11 3.76
CA GLY A 13 6.51 7.69 4.68
C GLY A 13 6.49 6.19 4.96
N ILE A 14 5.31 5.61 5.21
CA ILE A 14 5.14 4.17 5.44
C ILE A 14 5.55 3.35 4.21
N ILE A 15 5.12 3.76 3.01
CA ILE A 15 5.47 3.05 1.77
C ILE A 15 6.99 3.09 1.56
N ILE A 16 7.61 4.26 1.67
CA ILE A 16 9.07 4.43 1.51
C ILE A 16 9.82 3.62 2.56
N PHE A 17 9.40 3.67 3.83
CA PHE A 17 10.03 2.93 4.91
C PHE A 17 9.98 1.42 4.67
N GLN A 18 8.81 0.89 4.33
CA GLN A 18 8.64 -0.53 4.07
C GLN A 18 9.45 -0.99 2.84
N THR A 19 9.39 -0.23 1.75
CA THR A 19 9.99 -0.63 0.46
C THR A 19 11.50 -0.48 0.42
N ILE A 20 12.04 0.62 0.96
CA ILE A 20 13.48 0.92 0.88
C ILE A 20 14.23 0.31 2.06
N TYR A 21 13.70 0.44 3.27
CA TYR A 21 14.43 0.06 4.49
C TYR A 21 14.08 -1.35 4.94
N VAL A 22 12.81 -1.62 5.27
CA VAL A 22 12.41 -2.92 5.84
C VAL A 22 12.72 -4.06 4.88
N THR A 23 12.30 -3.93 3.63
CA THR A 23 12.50 -4.99 2.62
C THR A 23 13.97 -5.28 2.36
N ARG A 24 14.82 -4.23 2.25
CA ARG A 24 16.26 -4.39 2.04
C ARG A 24 16.94 -5.04 3.25
N THR A 25 16.59 -4.62 4.46
CA THR A 25 17.12 -5.21 5.70
C THR A 25 16.76 -6.68 5.80
N VAL A 26 15.52 -7.05 5.48
CA VAL A 26 15.06 -8.44 5.53
C VAL A 26 15.83 -9.32 4.55
N PHE A 27 15.89 -8.92 3.27
CA PHE A 27 16.60 -9.71 2.25
C PHE A 27 18.12 -9.79 2.47
N HIS A 28 18.70 -8.85 3.21
CA HIS A 28 20.13 -8.87 3.52
C HIS A 28 20.47 -9.69 4.77
N ASN A 29 19.59 -9.75 5.76
CA ASN A 29 19.90 -10.32 7.08
C ASN A 29 19.25 -11.69 7.35
N LEU A 30 18.27 -12.11 6.55
CA LEU A 30 17.58 -13.39 6.71
C LEU A 30 17.88 -14.33 5.53
N ASP A 31 17.87 -15.63 5.80
CA ASP A 31 17.85 -16.65 4.75
C ASP A 31 16.48 -16.68 4.04
N GLU A 32 16.37 -17.48 2.98
CA GLU A 32 15.17 -17.54 2.14
C GLU A 32 13.94 -18.03 2.93
N GLU A 33 14.12 -19.00 3.82
CA GLU A 33 13.05 -19.58 4.63
C GLU A 33 12.50 -18.55 5.62
N ASN A 34 13.36 -17.90 6.41
CA ASN A 34 12.94 -16.88 7.37
C ASN A 34 12.39 -15.63 6.68
N THR A 35 12.95 -15.26 5.52
CA THR A 35 12.41 -14.18 4.67
C THR A 35 10.97 -14.46 4.27
N LYS A 36 10.69 -15.67 3.79
CA LYS A 36 9.33 -16.08 3.39
C LYS A 36 8.34 -15.97 4.55
N ILE A 37 8.74 -16.45 5.74
CA ILE A 37 7.92 -16.38 6.96
C ILE A 37 7.64 -14.90 7.32
N PHE A 38 8.68 -14.07 7.35
CA PHE A 38 8.56 -12.66 7.69
C PHE A 38 7.65 -11.90 6.71
N LEU A 39 7.87 -12.04 5.40
CA LEU A 39 7.11 -11.34 4.37
C LEU A 39 5.62 -11.69 4.43
N ARG A 40 5.28 -12.95 4.68
CA ARG A 40 3.89 -13.42 4.85
C ARG A 40 3.21 -12.82 6.07
N ALA A 41 3.96 -12.54 7.13
CA ALA A 41 3.42 -11.93 8.34
C ALA A 41 3.27 -10.40 8.23
N ILE A 42 4.21 -9.73 7.55
CA ILE A 42 4.26 -8.26 7.50
C ILE A 42 3.39 -7.65 6.40
N PHE A 43 3.33 -8.26 5.21
CA PHE A 43 2.58 -7.67 4.09
C PHE A 43 1.08 -7.49 4.37
N PRO A 44 0.37 -8.45 5.00
CA PRO A 44 -1.03 -8.24 5.38
C PRO A 44 -1.21 -7.04 6.29
N LYS A 45 -0.33 -6.88 7.29
CA LYS A 45 -0.37 -5.75 8.23
C LYS A 45 -0.08 -4.42 7.53
N PHE A 46 0.88 -4.41 6.62
CA PHE A 46 1.23 -3.24 5.82
C PHE A 46 0.04 -2.73 4.99
N PHE A 47 -0.61 -3.61 4.23
CA PHE A 47 -1.75 -3.20 3.40
C PHE A 47 -2.99 -2.84 4.22
N LEU A 48 -3.24 -3.52 5.34
CA LEU A 48 -4.31 -3.13 6.27
C LEU A 48 -4.07 -1.74 6.87
N LEU A 49 -2.83 -1.43 7.27
CA LEU A 49 -2.49 -0.10 7.78
C LEU A 49 -2.71 0.98 6.72
N LEU A 50 -2.26 0.75 5.48
CA LEU A 50 -2.50 1.68 4.38
C LEU A 50 -3.99 1.85 4.06
N ASN A 51 -4.76 0.76 4.08
CA ASN A 51 -6.21 0.81 3.88
C ASN A 51 -6.91 1.61 4.98
N PHE A 52 -6.52 1.40 6.24
CA PHE A 52 -7.03 2.18 7.37
C PHE A 52 -6.74 3.68 7.22
N LEU A 53 -5.50 4.04 6.86
CA LEU A 53 -5.13 5.43 6.61
C LEU A 53 -5.88 6.03 5.40
N GLY A 54 -6.08 5.24 4.35
CA GLY A 54 -6.89 5.66 3.20
C GLY A 54 -8.34 5.90 3.55
N PHE A 55 -8.92 5.05 4.41
CA PHE A 55 -10.28 5.23 4.90
C PHE A 55 -10.38 6.47 5.80
N ALA A 56 -9.39 6.69 6.68
CA ALA A 56 -9.30 7.92 7.48
C ALA A 56 -9.21 9.17 6.58
N PHE A 57 -8.42 9.12 5.50
CA PHE A 57 -8.36 10.20 4.50
C PHE A 57 -9.74 10.46 3.89
N LEU A 58 -10.48 9.41 3.51
CA LEU A 58 -11.83 9.54 2.94
C LEU A 58 -12.80 10.21 3.90
N LEU A 59 -12.81 9.80 5.18
CA LEU A 59 -13.69 10.38 6.20
C LEU A 59 -13.36 11.85 6.47
N VAL A 60 -12.08 12.17 6.67
CA VAL A 60 -11.62 13.54 6.89
C VAL A 60 -11.89 14.41 5.65
N GLY A 61 -11.68 13.84 4.45
CA GLY A 61 -11.97 14.50 3.19
C GLY A 61 -13.45 14.85 3.04
N GLY A 62 -14.34 13.91 3.38
CA GLY A 62 -15.79 14.14 3.37
C GLY A 62 -16.25 15.20 4.38
N TYR A 63 -15.55 15.34 5.51
CA TYR A 63 -15.82 16.39 6.49
C TYR A 63 -15.32 17.77 6.01
N VAL A 64 -14.09 17.84 5.48
CA VAL A 64 -13.43 19.10 5.09
C VAL A 64 -13.97 19.66 3.78
N ASN A 65 -14.32 18.80 2.83
CA ASN A 65 -14.86 19.19 1.53
C ASN A 65 -16.00 18.22 1.12
N PRO A 66 -17.22 18.44 1.65
CA PRO A 66 -18.34 17.55 1.40
C PRO A 66 -18.72 17.44 -0.08
N GLY A 67 -19.27 16.29 -0.45
CA GLY A 67 -19.77 16.00 -1.80
C GLY A 67 -18.83 15.14 -2.66
N ILE A 68 -19.29 14.82 -3.86
CA ILE A 68 -18.56 13.97 -4.82
C ILE A 68 -17.60 14.86 -5.61
N ASN A 69 -16.41 15.06 -5.08
CA ASN A 69 -15.37 15.90 -5.67
C ASN A 69 -14.04 15.14 -5.80
N LYS A 70 -12.98 15.83 -6.24
CA LYS A 70 -11.65 15.22 -6.43
C LYS A 70 -11.09 14.57 -5.14
N ILE A 71 -11.34 15.15 -3.96
CA ILE A 71 -10.88 14.62 -2.67
C ILE A 71 -11.62 13.33 -2.33
N PHE A 72 -12.93 13.25 -2.62
CA PHE A 72 -13.69 12.01 -2.46
C PHE A 72 -13.11 10.86 -3.30
N PHE A 73 -12.85 11.10 -4.59
CA PHE A 73 -12.24 10.08 -5.46
C PHE A 73 -10.82 9.68 -5.01
N MET A 74 -10.04 10.63 -4.49
CA MET A 74 -8.73 10.33 -3.88
C MET A 74 -8.85 9.50 -2.61
N GLY A 75 -9.82 9.78 -1.73
CA GLY A 75 -10.08 8.96 -0.55
C GLY A 75 -10.50 7.53 -0.92
N CYS A 76 -11.35 7.39 -1.94
CA CYS A 76 -11.75 6.10 -2.47
C CYS A 76 -10.55 5.34 -3.04
N SER A 77 -9.66 5.97 -3.81
CA SER A 77 -8.46 5.31 -4.33
C SER A 77 -7.48 4.94 -3.21
N ASN A 78 -7.26 5.84 -2.24
CA ASN A 78 -6.41 5.59 -1.08
C ASN A 78 -6.91 4.40 -0.23
N THR A 79 -8.21 4.12 -0.25
CA THR A 79 -8.81 2.97 0.44
C THR A 79 -8.77 1.71 -0.44
N ALA A 80 -9.22 1.81 -1.69
CA ALA A 80 -9.42 0.65 -2.56
C ALA A 80 -8.12 0.00 -3.02
N LEU A 81 -7.10 0.79 -3.39
CA LEU A 81 -5.82 0.26 -3.89
C LEU A 81 -5.13 -0.68 -2.88
N PRO A 82 -4.90 -0.29 -1.60
CA PRO A 82 -4.32 -1.20 -0.62
C PRO A 82 -5.24 -2.37 -0.25
N ALA A 83 -6.57 -2.21 -0.32
CA ALA A 83 -7.50 -3.33 -0.12
C ALA A 83 -7.36 -4.39 -1.23
N ILE A 84 -7.29 -3.97 -2.50
CA ILE A 84 -7.06 -4.89 -3.62
C ILE A 84 -5.71 -5.59 -3.42
N ALA A 85 -4.65 -4.85 -3.08
CA ALA A 85 -3.32 -5.44 -2.85
C ALA A 85 -3.31 -6.44 -1.69
N TYR A 86 -4.09 -6.19 -0.62
CA TYR A 86 -4.28 -7.15 0.47
C TYR A 86 -4.87 -8.48 -0.01
N PHE A 87 -5.92 -8.43 -0.84
CA PHE A 87 -6.54 -9.65 -1.38
C PHE A 87 -5.65 -10.40 -2.40
N LEU A 88 -4.64 -9.74 -2.98
CA LEU A 88 -3.66 -10.40 -3.85
C LEU A 88 -2.65 -11.26 -3.07
N ILE A 89 -2.43 -11.00 -1.77
CA ILE A 89 -1.46 -11.73 -0.93
C ILE A 89 -1.70 -13.26 -0.90
N PRO A 90 -2.90 -13.77 -0.61
CA PRO A 90 -3.12 -15.23 -0.63
C PRO A 90 -2.90 -15.83 -2.03
N ILE A 91 -3.21 -15.08 -3.09
CA ILE A 91 -3.03 -15.54 -4.48
C ILE A 91 -1.53 -15.62 -4.82
N THR A 92 -0.75 -14.59 -4.50
CA THR A 92 0.71 -14.57 -4.73
C THR A 92 1.42 -15.66 -3.93
N ASN A 93 1.07 -15.81 -2.65
CA ASN A 93 1.66 -16.84 -1.79
C ASN A 93 1.36 -18.26 -2.30
N ARG A 94 0.11 -18.53 -2.70
CA ARG A 94 -0.29 -19.83 -3.25
C ARG A 94 0.38 -20.10 -4.60
N ALA A 95 0.52 -19.09 -5.45
CA ALA A 95 1.21 -19.23 -6.73
C ALA A 95 2.70 -19.58 -6.51
N LYS A 96 3.37 -18.91 -5.56
CA LYS A 96 4.76 -19.19 -5.21
C LYS A 96 4.93 -20.59 -4.61
N ASP A 97 4.04 -21.00 -3.70
CA ASP A 97 4.08 -22.34 -3.07
C ASP A 97 3.88 -23.48 -4.08
N LYS A 98 3.14 -23.23 -5.17
CA LYS A 98 2.92 -24.20 -6.26
C LYS A 98 3.97 -24.14 -7.37
N GLY A 99 4.98 -23.28 -7.26
CA GLY A 99 5.96 -23.06 -8.34
C GLY A 99 5.38 -22.41 -9.61
N ASN A 100 4.19 -21.81 -9.53
CA ASN A 100 3.58 -21.12 -10.67
C ASN A 100 4.15 -19.69 -10.79
N GLU A 101 5.33 -19.59 -11.39
CA GLU A 101 6.07 -18.34 -11.55
C GLU A 101 5.34 -17.28 -12.38
N SER A 102 4.55 -17.68 -13.39
CA SER A 102 3.80 -16.74 -14.23
C SER A 102 2.72 -15.98 -13.44
N THR A 103 1.90 -16.73 -12.68
CA THR A 103 0.87 -16.12 -11.82
C THR A 103 1.50 -15.33 -10.67
N PHE A 104 2.59 -15.83 -10.07
CA PHE A 104 3.30 -15.10 -9.02
C PHE A 104 3.78 -13.74 -9.53
N LYS A 105 4.51 -13.70 -10.66
CA LYS A 105 5.03 -12.46 -11.25
C LYS A 105 3.92 -11.48 -11.59
N SER A 106 2.85 -11.95 -12.24
CA SER A 106 1.72 -11.09 -12.62
C SER A 106 1.03 -10.47 -11.41
N MET A 107 0.69 -11.28 -10.40
CA MET A 107 -0.03 -10.80 -9.21
C MET A 107 0.86 -9.91 -8.32
N HIS A 108 2.15 -10.23 -8.20
CA HIS A 108 3.12 -9.38 -7.50
C HIS A 108 3.32 -8.04 -8.21
N PHE A 109 3.44 -8.06 -9.54
CA PHE A 109 3.56 -6.82 -10.32
C PHE A 109 2.33 -5.93 -10.14
N ILE A 110 1.12 -6.49 -10.16
CA ILE A 110 -0.11 -5.73 -9.90
C ILE A 110 -0.06 -5.08 -8.52
N SER A 111 0.31 -5.82 -7.46
CA SER A 111 0.35 -5.22 -6.11
C SER A 111 1.41 -4.11 -5.99
N VAL A 112 2.57 -4.27 -6.64
CA VAL A 112 3.60 -3.23 -6.74
C VAL A 112 3.06 -1.99 -7.47
N LEU A 113 2.39 -2.17 -8.61
CA LEU A 113 1.81 -1.07 -9.38
C LEU A 113 0.75 -0.30 -8.58
N LEU A 114 -0.14 -1.01 -7.88
CA LEU A 114 -1.14 -0.38 -7.00
C LEU A 114 -0.48 0.45 -5.89
N THR A 115 0.60 -0.07 -5.30
CA THR A 115 1.37 0.63 -4.27
C THR A 115 2.09 1.85 -4.82
N LEU A 116 2.63 1.76 -6.04
CA LEU A 116 3.29 2.88 -6.72
C LEU A 116 2.31 4.00 -7.08
N ILE A 117 1.13 3.65 -7.59
CA ILE A 117 0.05 4.62 -7.85
C ILE A 117 -0.33 5.33 -6.56
N LEU A 118 -0.49 4.59 -5.46
CA LEU A 118 -0.80 5.15 -4.13
C LEU A 118 0.30 6.09 -3.63
N LEU A 119 1.57 5.72 -3.81
CA LEU A 119 2.72 6.55 -3.44
C LEU A 119 2.74 7.86 -4.24
N LEU A 120 2.62 7.77 -5.56
CA LEU A 120 2.66 8.93 -6.45
C LEU A 120 1.48 9.86 -6.22
N SER A 121 0.26 9.33 -6.08
CA SER A 121 -0.93 10.16 -5.82
C SER A 121 -0.81 10.96 -4.53
N ASN A 122 -0.36 10.32 -3.45
CA ASN A 122 -0.18 11.00 -2.16
C ASN A 122 1.03 11.94 -2.16
N SER A 123 2.07 11.64 -2.92
CA SER A 123 3.22 12.55 -3.09
C SER A 123 2.81 13.82 -3.84
N MET A 124 1.96 13.72 -4.86
CA MET A 124 1.43 14.89 -5.57
C MET A 124 0.59 15.80 -4.66
N ILE A 125 -0.17 15.23 -3.71
CA ILE A 125 -0.93 16.02 -2.72
C ILE A 125 0.02 16.88 -1.87
N LEU A 126 1.19 16.35 -1.49
CA LEU A 126 2.19 17.07 -0.70
C LEU A 126 2.90 18.19 -1.48
N LEU A 127 2.94 18.11 -2.80
CA LEU A 127 3.62 19.10 -3.66
C LEU A 127 2.71 20.23 -4.14
N ILE A 128 1.39 20.00 -4.15
CA ILE A 128 0.39 20.92 -4.72
C ILE A 128 -0.32 21.74 -3.64
N ILE A 129 -0.30 21.28 -2.38
CA ILE A 129 -0.91 21.96 -1.21
C ILE A 129 0.18 22.66 -0.42
#